data_AF-B0RA71-F1
#
_entry.id   AF-B0RA71-F1
#
_cell.length_a   1.000
_cell.length_b   1.000
_cell.length_c   1.000
_cell.angle_alpha   90.00
_cell.angle_beta   90.00
_cell.angle_gamma   90.00
#
_symmetry.space_group_name_H-M   'P 1'
#
loop_
_entity.id
_entity.type
_entity.pdbx_description
1 polymer ?
#
loop_
_entity_poly.entity_id
_entity_poly.type
_entity_poly.pdbx_seq_one_letter_code
_entity_poly.pdbx_strand_id
1 'polypeptide(L)'
;MSTRSQLRFVQRVEQIGETDGSADRVAQVYRHSDGYPGSVLRDLTQLKALLDATRAERGPGYTAATFMFLDKLSTVDLYLDGDPERTIDAAQPADLLKPANMEHLDQPLFLLGHGVEDPNDGIHGDEEYLYVVELPTENPFDEPTEWTVKVSGRSAFPRWDGPTDEAFERANWQFHGSLEAALTELVRGEAVVK
;
A
#
# COMPACT_ATOMS: atom_id res chain seq x y z
N MET A 1 14.80 1.76 4.46
CA MET A 1 14.67 2.51 5.73
C MET A 1 13.36 2.08 6.42
N SER A 2 13.32 2.02 7.75
CA SER A 2 12.18 1.48 8.54
C SER A 2 11.07 2.52 8.79
N THR A 3 10.62 3.20 7.74
CA THR A 3 9.45 4.08 7.87
C THR A 3 8.19 3.27 7.67
N ARG A 4 7.32 3.34 8.68
CA ARG A 4 6.07 2.58 8.74
C ARG A 4 4.91 3.44 8.28
N SER A 5 3.94 2.83 7.64
CA SER A 5 2.75 3.52 7.17
C SER A 5 1.53 2.63 7.13
N GLN A 6 0.36 3.24 7.27
CA GLN A 6 -0.92 2.61 7.01
C GLN A 6 -1.50 3.11 5.68
N LEU A 7 -1.96 2.21 4.83
CA LEU A 7 -2.69 2.52 3.62
C LEU A 7 -4.13 2.01 3.76
N ARG A 8 -5.10 2.84 3.39
CA ARG A 8 -6.52 2.49 3.34
C ARG A 8 -7.02 2.66 1.92
N PHE A 9 -7.38 1.56 1.28
CA PHE A 9 -8.07 1.55 -0.01
C PHE A 9 -9.56 1.66 0.26
N VAL A 10 -10.23 2.61 -0.38
CA VAL A 10 -11.64 2.92 -0.13
C VAL A 10 -12.35 3.01 -1.47
N GLN A 11 -13.50 2.37 -1.58
CA GLN A 11 -14.38 2.59 -2.72
C GLN A 11 -15.21 3.85 -2.46
N ARG A 12 -15.11 4.87 -3.32
CA ARG A 12 -16.08 5.98 -3.31
C ARG A 12 -17.45 5.43 -3.70
N VAL A 13 -18.55 6.03 -3.22
CA VAL A 13 -19.90 5.63 -3.65
C VAL A 13 -20.70 6.89 -3.91
N GLU A 14 -21.20 7.06 -5.13
CA GLU A 14 -22.04 8.22 -5.48
C GLU A 14 -23.52 8.03 -5.08
N GLN A 15 -23.98 6.81 -4.76
CA GLN A 15 -25.37 6.55 -4.35
C GLN A 15 -25.48 5.60 -3.15
N ILE A 16 -26.19 6.05 -2.12
CA ILE A 16 -26.61 5.26 -0.96
C ILE A 16 -27.77 4.36 -1.41
N GLY A 17 -27.45 3.26 -2.10
CA GLY A 17 -28.35 2.13 -2.27
C GLY A 17 -28.13 1.15 -1.12
N GLU A 18 -29.13 1.01 -0.24
CA GLU A 18 -29.16 0.00 0.82
C GLU A 18 -29.11 -1.39 0.20
N THR A 19 -27.92 -2.00 0.07
CA THR A 19 -27.61 -3.44 0.14
C THR A 19 -26.28 -3.72 -0.56
N ASP A 20 -25.18 -3.62 0.18
CA ASP A 20 -24.11 -4.64 0.18
C ASP A 20 -23.07 -4.25 1.23
N GLY A 21 -22.61 -5.24 1.99
CA GLY A 21 -21.90 -5.12 3.26
C GLY A 21 -20.83 -4.02 3.28
N SER A 22 -20.87 -3.15 4.29
CA SER A 22 -19.90 -2.05 4.44
C SER A 22 -18.44 -2.52 4.57
N ALA A 23 -18.22 -3.79 4.91
CA ALA A 23 -16.91 -4.40 5.09
C ALA A 23 -16.11 -4.56 3.78
N ASP A 24 -16.77 -4.71 2.62
CA ASP A 24 -16.06 -4.91 1.34
C ASP A 24 -15.56 -3.60 0.70
N ARG A 25 -15.90 -2.45 1.31
CA ARG A 25 -15.64 -1.11 0.75
C ARG A 25 -14.35 -0.49 1.24
N VAL A 26 -13.69 -1.11 2.22
CA VAL A 26 -12.45 -0.63 2.78
C VAL A 26 -11.50 -1.80 2.97
N ALA A 27 -10.28 -1.67 2.47
CA ALA A 27 -9.20 -2.59 2.76
C ALA A 27 -8.03 -1.81 3.34
N GLN A 28 -7.41 -2.36 4.38
CA GLN A 28 -6.37 -1.68 5.12
C GLN A 28 -5.09 -2.52 5.16
N VAL A 29 -3.98 -1.87 4.80
CA VAL A 29 -2.66 -2.49 4.68
C VAL A 29 -1.67 -1.74 5.55
N TYR A 30 -1.02 -2.47 6.45
CA TYR A 30 0.13 -1.97 7.18
C TYR A 30 1.39 -2.25 6.36
N ARG A 31 2.28 -1.26 6.25
CA ARG A 31 3.59 -1.38 5.61
C ARG A 31 4.67 -1.00 6.62
N HIS A 32 5.59 -1.92 6.87
CA HIS A 32 6.60 -1.80 7.92
C HIS A 32 7.87 -1.05 7.46
N SER A 33 8.14 -1.02 6.16
CA SER A 33 9.34 -0.44 5.57
C SER A 33 9.01 0.45 4.37
N ASP A 34 9.82 1.50 4.20
CA ASP A 34 9.73 2.43 3.08
C ASP A 34 8.36 3.11 2.90
N GLY A 35 7.63 3.36 4.00
CA GLY A 35 6.34 4.04 4.02
C GLY A 35 6.37 5.54 3.69
N TYR A 36 7.46 6.07 3.12
CA TYR A 36 7.57 7.48 2.73
C TYR A 36 6.69 7.80 1.52
N PRO A 37 6.16 9.04 1.39
CA PRO A 37 5.32 9.42 0.24
C PRO A 37 6.01 9.16 -1.10
N GLY A 38 7.31 9.45 -1.18
CA GLY A 38 8.14 9.16 -2.36
C GLY A 38 8.07 7.72 -2.86
N SER A 39 8.10 6.76 -1.95
CA SER A 39 8.06 5.33 -2.29
C SER A 39 6.64 4.88 -2.56
N VAL A 40 5.74 5.07 -1.59
CA VAL A 40 4.34 4.65 -1.68
C VAL A 40 3.63 5.19 -2.93
N LEU A 41 3.82 6.47 -3.27
CA LEU A 41 3.16 7.06 -4.45
C LEU A 41 3.70 6.50 -5.77
N ARG A 42 4.98 6.14 -5.84
CA ARG A 42 5.54 5.48 -7.03
C ARG A 42 4.97 4.07 -7.16
N ASP A 43 4.90 3.32 -6.07
CA ASP A 43 4.37 1.96 -6.05
C ASP A 43 2.88 1.95 -6.45
N LEU A 44 2.09 2.88 -5.91
CA LEU A 44 0.68 3.06 -6.30
C LEU A 44 0.52 3.44 -7.78
N THR A 45 1.40 4.29 -8.32
CA THR A 45 1.36 4.69 -9.74
C THR A 45 1.68 3.52 -10.65
N GLN A 46 2.68 2.70 -10.29
CA GLN A 46 3.03 1.50 -11.03
C GLN A 46 1.90 0.46 -10.98
N LEU A 47 1.30 0.25 -9.80
CA LEU A 47 0.13 -0.61 -9.63
C LEU A 47 -1.01 -0.15 -10.54
N LYS A 48 -1.39 1.13 -10.47
CA LYS A 48 -2.47 1.69 -11.29
C LYS A 48 -2.22 1.49 -12.78
N ALA A 49 -1.02 1.82 -13.26
CA ALA A 49 -0.65 1.61 -14.67
C ALA A 49 -0.76 0.14 -15.09
N LEU A 50 -0.35 -0.81 -14.23
CA LEU A 50 -0.48 -2.23 -14.50
C LEU A 50 -1.95 -2.67 -14.57
N LEU A 51 -2.75 -2.28 -13.58
CA LEU A 51 -4.18 -2.62 -13.51
C LEU A 51 -4.95 -2.08 -14.72
N ASP A 52 -4.60 -0.88 -15.19
CA ASP A 52 -5.21 -0.26 -16.37
C ASP A 52 -4.83 -1.02 -17.65
N ALA A 53 -3.54 -1.30 -17.82
CA ALA A 53 -3.03 -2.01 -19.00
C ALA A 53 -3.65 -3.41 -19.14
N THR A 54 -3.98 -4.06 -18.02
CA THR A 54 -4.56 -5.41 -18.01
C THR A 54 -6.07 -5.43 -17.77
N ARG A 55 -6.73 -4.27 -17.56
CA ARG A 55 -8.14 -4.16 -17.16
C ARG A 55 -8.49 -5.02 -15.93
N ALA A 56 -7.55 -5.05 -14.99
CA ALA A 56 -7.61 -5.86 -13.79
C ALA A 56 -7.98 -5.06 -12.53
N GLU A 57 -8.26 -3.76 -12.66
CA GLU A 57 -8.73 -2.97 -11.53
C GLU A 57 -10.02 -3.55 -10.95
N ARG A 58 -10.06 -3.68 -9.62
CA ARG A 58 -11.18 -4.24 -8.85
C ARG A 58 -11.33 -3.43 -7.55
N GLY A 59 -12.30 -3.82 -6.73
CA GLY A 59 -12.57 -3.16 -5.46
C GLY A 59 -11.38 -3.17 -4.48
N PRO A 60 -11.53 -2.47 -3.34
CA PRO A 60 -10.47 -2.20 -2.38
C PRO A 60 -9.65 -3.42 -1.95
N GLY A 61 -10.30 -4.54 -1.63
CA GLY A 61 -9.61 -5.76 -1.20
C GLY A 61 -8.66 -6.33 -2.25
N TYR A 62 -9.10 -6.38 -3.52
CA TYR A 62 -8.26 -6.88 -4.62
C TYR A 62 -7.10 -5.93 -4.91
N THR A 63 -7.36 -4.62 -4.89
CA THR A 63 -6.33 -3.61 -5.13
C THR A 63 -5.28 -3.62 -4.01
N ALA A 64 -5.71 -3.71 -2.75
CA ALA A 64 -4.82 -3.86 -1.60
C ALA A 64 -3.97 -5.14 -1.66
N ALA A 65 -4.60 -6.28 -2.01
CA ALA A 65 -3.89 -7.54 -2.17
C ALA A 65 -2.84 -7.48 -3.29
N THR A 66 -3.18 -6.86 -4.42
CA THR A 66 -2.26 -6.70 -5.55
C THR A 66 -1.11 -5.74 -5.20
N PHE A 67 -1.41 -4.64 -4.50
CA PHE A 67 -0.39 -3.73 -3.96
C PHE A 67 0.62 -4.47 -3.09
N MET A 68 0.14 -5.22 -2.08
CA MET A 68 1.00 -6.01 -1.19
C MET A 68 1.82 -7.06 -1.96
N PHE A 69 1.21 -7.74 -2.93
CA PHE A 69 1.90 -8.74 -3.72
C PHE A 69 3.05 -8.15 -4.54
N LEU A 70 2.79 -7.06 -5.26
CA LEU A 70 3.82 -6.40 -6.08
C LEU A 70 4.92 -5.79 -5.23
N ASP A 71 4.59 -5.19 -4.08
CA ASP A 71 5.61 -4.64 -3.19
C ASP A 71 6.47 -5.75 -2.57
N LYS A 72 5.87 -6.85 -2.14
CA LYS A 72 6.64 -8.03 -1.69
C LYS A 72 7.52 -8.58 -2.80
N LEU A 73 7.00 -8.69 -4.02
CA LEU A 73 7.75 -9.16 -5.17
C LEU A 73 8.92 -8.23 -5.52
N SER A 74 8.76 -6.92 -5.38
CA SER A 74 9.84 -5.95 -5.64
C SER A 74 11.03 -6.20 -4.72
N THR A 75 10.79 -6.53 -3.44
CA THR A 75 11.84 -6.82 -2.46
C THR A 75 12.56 -8.16 -2.65
N VAL A 76 12.08 -9.03 -3.56
CA VAL A 76 12.75 -10.31 -3.87
C VAL A 76 14.12 -10.07 -4.51
N ASP A 77 14.31 -8.95 -5.20
CA ASP A 77 15.57 -8.60 -5.85
C ASP A 77 16.77 -8.55 -4.89
N LEU A 78 16.53 -8.17 -3.63
CA LEU A 78 17.51 -8.13 -2.54
C LEU A 78 18.12 -9.51 -2.22
N TYR A 79 17.48 -10.58 -2.68
CA TYR A 79 17.86 -11.97 -2.41
C TYR A 79 18.28 -12.69 -3.70
N LEU A 80 18.61 -11.98 -4.77
CA LEU A 80 19.03 -12.57 -6.05
C LEU A 80 20.47 -12.23 -6.43
N ASP A 81 21.30 -11.83 -5.48
CA ASP A 81 22.65 -11.31 -5.73
C ASP A 81 23.77 -12.36 -5.77
N GLY A 82 23.44 -13.64 -5.57
CA GLY A 82 24.36 -14.77 -5.69
C GLY A 82 25.18 -15.08 -4.45
N ASP A 83 25.00 -14.35 -3.35
CA ASP A 83 25.57 -14.71 -2.04
C ASP A 83 24.83 -15.93 -1.44
N PRO A 84 25.50 -17.07 -1.19
CA PRO A 84 24.88 -18.31 -0.70
C PRO A 84 24.09 -18.16 0.60
N GLU A 85 24.42 -17.19 1.45
CA GLU A 85 23.78 -17.00 2.77
C GLU A 85 22.50 -16.15 2.70
N ARG A 86 22.20 -15.53 1.56
CA ARG A 86 21.01 -14.69 1.36
C ARG A 86 20.30 -14.89 0.03
N THR A 87 20.87 -15.67 -0.87
CA THR A 87 20.29 -15.89 -2.20
C THR A 87 19.13 -16.87 -2.12
N ILE A 88 18.04 -16.53 -2.78
CA ILE A 88 16.94 -17.43 -3.05
C ILE A 88 17.31 -18.28 -4.26
N ASP A 89 17.35 -19.60 -4.08
CA ASP A 89 17.36 -20.55 -5.20
C ASP A 89 15.91 -20.78 -5.69
N ALA A 90 15.50 -19.95 -6.66
CA ALA A 90 14.19 -20.02 -7.30
C ALA A 90 14.32 -20.14 -8.82
N ALA A 91 14.89 -21.27 -9.26
CA ALA A 91 14.86 -21.62 -10.68
C ALA A 91 13.41 -21.67 -11.23
N GLN A 92 12.41 -21.93 -10.38
CA GLN A 92 10.98 -21.84 -10.67
C GLN A 92 10.21 -21.16 -9.52
N PRO A 93 9.09 -20.46 -9.77
CA PRO A 93 8.30 -19.81 -8.71
C PRO A 93 7.85 -20.75 -7.58
N ALA A 94 7.57 -22.02 -7.90
CA ALA A 94 7.17 -23.01 -6.90
C ALA A 94 8.28 -23.39 -5.91
N ASP A 95 9.54 -23.10 -6.23
CA ASP A 95 10.66 -23.33 -5.33
C ASP A 95 10.61 -22.41 -4.11
N LEU A 96 9.95 -21.25 -4.22
CA LEU A 96 9.71 -20.35 -3.09
C LEU A 96 8.88 -20.99 -1.97
N LEU A 97 8.15 -22.07 -2.27
CA LEU A 97 7.30 -22.79 -1.32
C LEU A 97 8.04 -23.92 -0.60
N LYS A 98 9.32 -24.18 -0.92
CA LYS A 98 10.12 -25.24 -0.31
C LYS A 98 10.90 -24.67 0.88
N PRO A 99 10.61 -25.08 2.14
CA PRO A 99 11.31 -24.53 3.31
C PRO A 99 12.84 -24.70 3.27
N ALA A 100 13.32 -25.81 2.72
CA ALA A 100 14.75 -26.07 2.58
C ALA A 100 15.48 -25.05 1.67
N ASN A 101 14.75 -24.33 0.80
CA ASN A 101 15.32 -23.28 -0.04
C ASN A 101 15.30 -21.90 0.63
N MET A 102 14.76 -21.82 1.87
CA MET A 102 14.48 -20.55 2.56
C MET A 102 15.01 -20.51 3.99
N GLU A 103 15.35 -21.65 4.59
CA GLU A 103 15.70 -21.76 6.01
C GLU A 103 16.94 -20.96 6.43
N HIS A 104 17.81 -20.62 5.47
CA HIS A 104 18.98 -19.78 5.67
C HIS A 104 18.67 -18.28 5.74
N LEU A 105 17.49 -17.86 5.28
CA LEU A 105 17.10 -16.44 5.27
C LEU A 105 16.68 -16.00 6.67
N ASP A 106 17.40 -15.02 7.24
CA ASP A 106 16.99 -14.34 8.48
C ASP A 106 16.04 -13.18 8.16
N GLN A 107 14.79 -13.30 8.60
CA GLN A 107 13.73 -12.29 8.44
C GLN A 107 13.55 -11.76 6.99
N PRO A 108 13.28 -12.62 6.00
CA PRO A 108 13.10 -12.20 4.61
C PRO A 108 11.95 -11.19 4.46
N LEU A 109 12.28 -10.00 3.97
CA LEU A 109 11.37 -8.86 3.81
C LEU A 109 10.17 -9.16 2.91
N PHE A 110 10.29 -10.03 1.90
CA PHE A 110 9.18 -10.40 1.02
C PHE A 110 8.13 -11.28 1.73
N LEU A 111 8.51 -12.01 2.79
CA LEU A 111 7.56 -12.71 3.65
C LEU A 111 7.02 -11.80 4.75
N LEU A 112 7.86 -10.90 5.25
CA LEU A 112 7.54 -9.94 6.29
C LEU A 112 7.08 -8.59 5.68
N GLY A 113 7.09 -7.53 6.47
CA GLY A 113 6.98 -6.17 5.95
C GLY A 113 5.56 -5.64 5.70
N HIS A 114 4.55 -6.50 5.56
CA HIS A 114 3.16 -6.08 5.36
C HIS A 114 2.18 -6.85 6.23
N GLY A 115 1.17 -6.14 6.73
CA GLY A 115 0.02 -6.69 7.47
C GLY A 115 -1.30 -6.37 6.77
N VAL A 116 -2.24 -7.31 6.81
CA VAL A 116 -3.65 -7.04 6.52
C VAL A 116 -4.29 -6.66 7.85
N GLU A 117 -4.90 -5.49 7.91
CA GLU A 117 -5.48 -4.96 9.15
C GLU A 117 -7.00 -4.87 9.04
N ASP A 118 -7.69 -5.02 10.17
CA ASP A 118 -9.12 -4.68 10.24
C ASP A 118 -9.27 -3.15 10.17
N PRO A 119 -9.99 -2.60 9.18
CA PRO A 119 -10.21 -1.16 9.09
C PRO A 119 -10.89 -0.54 10.32
N ASN A 120 -11.57 -1.34 11.16
CA ASN A 120 -12.25 -0.89 12.38
C ASN A 120 -11.31 -0.75 13.58
N ASP A 121 -10.12 -1.36 13.55
CA ASP A 121 -9.18 -1.38 14.69
C ASP A 121 -8.24 -0.16 14.72
N GLY A 122 -8.33 0.74 13.73
CA GLY A 122 -7.50 1.93 13.67
C GLY A 122 -6.10 1.67 13.12
N ILE A 123 -5.08 2.21 13.79
CA ILE A 123 -3.65 2.04 13.44
C ILE A 123 -2.85 1.52 14.64
N HIS A 124 -1.65 1.01 14.42
CA HIS A 124 -0.77 0.50 15.49
C HIS A 124 -0.15 1.61 16.34
N GLY A 125 -0.07 2.83 15.81
CA GLY A 125 0.51 4.00 16.46
C GLY A 125 2.01 4.18 16.20
N ASP A 126 2.66 3.21 15.56
CA ASP A 126 4.06 3.28 15.15
C ASP A 126 4.26 3.90 13.76
N GLU A 127 3.18 4.12 13.02
CA GLU A 127 3.16 4.68 11.67
C GLU A 127 3.58 6.14 11.63
N GLU A 128 4.35 6.48 10.61
CA GLU A 128 4.77 7.85 10.36
C GLU A 128 3.91 8.55 9.31
N TYR A 129 3.22 7.79 8.46
CA TYR A 129 2.35 8.32 7.40
C TYR A 129 1.09 7.48 7.27
N LEU A 130 0.00 8.15 6.92
CA LEU A 130 -1.27 7.54 6.53
C LEU A 130 -1.59 7.90 5.09
N TYR A 131 -2.13 6.92 4.37
CA TYR A 131 -2.58 7.08 2.99
C TYR A 131 -4.02 6.63 2.87
N VAL A 132 -4.83 7.41 2.16
CA VAL A 132 -6.15 6.95 1.67
C VAL A 132 -6.06 6.90 0.16
N VAL A 133 -6.39 5.75 -0.43
CA VAL A 133 -6.46 5.54 -1.88
C VAL A 133 -7.93 5.32 -2.22
N GLU A 134 -8.52 6.30 -2.87
CA GLU A 134 -9.92 6.29 -3.23
C GLU A 134 -10.08 5.78 -4.65
N LEU A 135 -10.68 4.59 -4.74
CA LEU A 135 -10.98 3.92 -5.98
C LEU A 135 -12.34 4.41 -6.50
N PRO A 136 -12.46 4.68 -7.80
CA PRO A 136 -13.72 5.05 -8.43
C PRO A 136 -14.76 3.93 -8.26
N THR A 137 -16.03 4.32 -8.19
CA THR A 137 -17.16 3.42 -7.98
C THR A 137 -17.51 2.70 -9.27
N GLU A 138 -16.81 1.62 -9.67
CA GLU A 138 -17.07 1.12 -11.02
C GLU A 138 -17.25 -0.38 -11.17
N ASN A 139 -18.19 -0.66 -12.07
CA ASN A 139 -18.42 -1.94 -12.70
C ASN A 139 -17.10 -2.33 -13.40
N PRO A 140 -16.59 -3.57 -13.24
CA PRO A 140 -15.29 -3.99 -13.79
C PRO A 140 -15.11 -3.86 -15.33
N PHE A 141 -16.15 -3.45 -16.05
CA PHE A 141 -16.16 -3.27 -17.50
C PHE A 141 -16.10 -1.80 -17.96
N ASP A 142 -16.17 -0.85 -17.04
CA ASP A 142 -16.06 0.57 -17.35
C ASP A 142 -14.61 0.95 -17.72
N GLU A 143 -14.42 2.13 -18.30
CA GLU A 143 -13.09 2.63 -18.64
C GLU A 143 -12.29 2.93 -17.36
N PRO A 144 -10.95 2.76 -17.37
CA PRO A 144 -10.15 3.05 -16.19
C PRO A 144 -10.30 4.51 -15.74
N THR A 145 -10.73 4.68 -14.49
CA THR A 145 -10.95 6.00 -13.90
C THR A 145 -9.78 6.41 -12.98
N GLU A 146 -9.57 7.71 -12.82
CA GLU A 146 -8.48 8.27 -12.03
C GLU A 146 -8.64 7.96 -10.53
N TRP A 147 -7.55 7.55 -9.87
CA TRP A 147 -7.52 7.39 -8.42
C TRP A 147 -7.27 8.73 -7.74
N THR A 148 -8.02 8.98 -6.67
CA THR A 148 -7.71 10.08 -5.74
C THR A 148 -6.92 9.54 -4.56
N VAL A 149 -5.96 10.30 -4.05
CA VAL A 149 -5.20 9.95 -2.86
C VAL A 149 -5.20 11.08 -1.84
N LYS A 150 -5.15 10.69 -0.56
CA LYS A 150 -4.86 11.59 0.56
C LYS A 150 -3.58 11.13 1.23
N VAL A 151 -2.68 12.06 1.53
CA VAL A 151 -1.40 11.78 2.20
C VAL A 151 -1.32 12.64 3.46
N SER A 152 -1.14 12.01 4.62
CA SER A 152 -1.02 12.75 5.88
C SER A 152 0.36 13.42 5.99
N GLY A 153 0.44 14.51 6.75
CA GLY A 153 1.74 15.00 7.22
C GLY A 153 2.42 13.96 8.12
N ARG A 154 3.76 13.97 8.18
CA ARG A 154 4.52 13.02 9.01
C ARG A 154 4.04 13.08 10.46
N SER A 155 3.54 11.97 10.98
CA SER A 155 2.99 11.83 12.33
C SER A 155 1.91 12.88 12.68
N ALA A 156 1.22 13.44 11.68
CA ALA A 156 0.23 14.51 11.86
C ALA A 156 -1.16 13.96 12.16
N PHE A 157 -1.23 12.98 13.05
CA PHE A 157 -2.43 12.22 13.45
C PHE A 157 -2.23 11.67 14.87
N PRO A 158 -3.29 11.28 15.59
CA PRO A 158 -3.17 10.62 16.90
C PRO A 158 -2.32 9.35 16.84
N ARG A 159 -1.40 9.18 17.80
CA ARG A 159 -0.47 8.04 17.91
C ARG A 159 -0.22 7.65 19.36
N TRP A 160 0.16 6.38 19.58
CA TRP A 160 0.60 5.76 20.86
C TRP A 160 -0.39 5.85 22.04
N ASP A 161 -0.69 7.07 22.48
CA ASP A 161 -1.51 7.38 23.65
C ASP A 161 -2.88 8.01 23.28
N GLY A 162 -3.17 8.12 21.97
CA GLY A 162 -4.43 8.64 21.43
C GLY A 162 -5.36 7.56 20.88
N PRO A 163 -6.64 7.88 20.61
CA PRO A 163 -7.56 6.98 19.93
C PRO A 163 -7.06 6.74 18.49
N THR A 164 -6.45 5.58 18.26
CA THR A 164 -5.89 5.20 16.96
C THR A 164 -6.97 4.73 15.98
N ASP A 165 -8.15 4.37 16.48
CA ASP A 165 -9.38 4.12 15.73
C ASP A 165 -9.80 5.34 14.91
N GLU A 166 -9.65 6.56 15.47
CA GLU A 166 -9.99 7.83 14.82
C GLU A 166 -8.83 8.45 14.00
N ALA A 167 -7.72 7.72 13.80
CA ALA A 167 -6.50 8.30 13.26
C ALA A 167 -6.68 8.87 11.84
N PHE A 168 -7.50 8.22 11.01
CA PHE A 168 -7.79 8.66 9.65
C PHE A 168 -8.75 9.86 9.63
N GLU A 169 -9.74 9.92 10.52
CA GLU A 169 -10.67 11.05 10.65
C GLU A 169 -9.94 12.31 11.12
N ARG A 170 -8.97 12.15 12.01
CA ARG A 170 -8.26 13.25 12.67
C ARG A 170 -6.92 13.62 12.03
N ALA A 171 -6.50 12.89 11.00
CA ALA A 171 -5.26 13.18 10.30
C ALA A 171 -5.29 14.55 9.63
N ASN A 172 -4.19 15.30 9.79
CA ASN A 172 -3.91 16.48 9.00
C ASN A 172 -3.31 16.05 7.65
N TRP A 173 -4.09 16.24 6.59
CA TRP A 173 -3.74 15.85 5.22
C TRP A 173 -2.86 16.93 4.58
N GLN A 174 -1.61 16.61 4.29
CA GLN A 174 -0.72 17.52 3.55
C GLN A 174 -1.05 17.55 2.05
N PHE A 175 -1.72 16.52 1.55
CA PHE A 175 -2.17 16.42 0.16
C PHE A 175 -3.52 15.72 0.05
N HIS A 176 -4.35 16.18 -0.89
CA HIS A 176 -5.55 15.50 -1.36
C HIS A 176 -5.79 15.87 -2.82
N GLY A 177 -5.83 14.89 -3.71
CA GLY A 177 -5.98 15.10 -5.15
C GLY A 177 -5.66 13.83 -5.94
N SER A 178 -5.46 13.96 -7.25
CA SER A 178 -5.15 12.79 -8.06
C SER A 178 -3.81 12.15 -7.70
N LEU A 179 -3.68 10.85 -7.96
CA LEU A 179 -2.44 10.11 -7.74
C LEU A 179 -1.25 10.72 -8.51
N GLU A 180 -1.46 11.17 -9.75
CA GLU A 180 -0.42 11.79 -10.57
C GLU A 180 0.02 13.16 -10.00
N ALA A 181 -0.93 13.97 -9.53
CA ALA A 181 -0.63 15.23 -8.87
C ALA A 181 0.15 15.00 -7.57
N ALA A 182 -0.23 14.00 -6.77
CA ALA A 182 0.47 13.64 -5.54
C ALA A 182 1.94 13.27 -5.81
N LEU A 183 2.17 12.43 -6.84
CA LEU A 183 3.51 12.03 -7.26
C LEU A 183 4.34 13.24 -7.71
N THR A 184 3.73 14.17 -8.44
CA THR A 184 4.41 15.38 -8.91
C THR A 184 4.78 16.30 -7.74
N GLU A 185 3.83 16.61 -6.87
CA GLU A 185 4.02 17.60 -5.81
C GLU A 185 4.92 17.09 -4.68
N LEU A 186 4.67 15.87 -4.20
CA LEU A 186 5.36 15.35 -3.02
C LEU A 186 6.70 14.68 -3.33
N VAL A 187 6.90 14.20 -4.57
CA VAL A 187 8.12 13.43 -4.90
C VAL A 187 9.08 14.22 -5.78
N ARG A 188 8.59 15.06 -6.69
CA ARG A 188 9.48 15.95 -7.46
C ARG A 188 9.89 17.19 -6.67
N GLY A 189 9.11 17.60 -5.67
CA GLY A 189 9.48 18.65 -4.71
C GLY A 189 10.68 18.30 -3.85
N GLU A 190 10.87 17.02 -3.50
CA GLU A 190 12.02 16.55 -2.70
C GLU A 190 13.37 16.65 -3.44
N ALA A 191 13.37 16.69 -4.78
CA ALA A 191 14.60 16.84 -5.57
C ALA A 191 15.15 18.27 -5.58
N VAL A 192 14.36 19.27 -5.15
CA VAL A 192 14.74 20.69 -5.17
C VAL A 192 15.30 21.17 -3.82
N VAL A 193 15.22 20.33 -2.77
CA VAL A 193 15.63 20.69 -1.40
C VAL A 193 16.87 19.90 -0.93
N LYS A 194 17.73 19.46 -1.86
CA LYS A 194 19.06 18.91 -1.54
C LYS A 194 20.18 19.87 -1.89
#